data_AF-A0A9P4XXJ6-F1
#
_entry.id   AF-A0A9P4XXJ6-F1
#
_cell.length_a   1.000
_cell.length_b   1.000
_cell.length_c   1.000
_cell.angle_alpha   90.00
_cell.angle_beta   90.00
_cell.angle_gamma   90.00
#
_symmetry.space_group_name_H-M   'P 1'
#
loop_
_entity.id
_entity.type
_entity.pdbx_description
1 polymer ?
#
loop_
_entity_poly.entity_id
_entity_poly.type
_entity_poly.pdbx_seq_one_letter_code
_entity_poly.pdbx_strand_id
1 'polypeptide(L)'
;MSASSSVFDFVEEHGRTWHRYHEGKYMLPNDIPEQERLDLEHPESDVLGTDLSPIQPEYVPPNCRFEIDDAEDDWVFSHKFDYIHARYMTGAFHVSKFPDIFRMCYENTNPGGWVEFQDYYAKFQCVDNSLAGTALEMWNNCLLEGVKRMGKSGVSCAKYKSQMIDAGFVDVVEKKFALPGNPWAKGEDQKMLGSMQMENILDGIHGMSIGLFTKVLGMSVEEVELMLVDVRKDLRNTKIHFYYIV
;
A
#
# COMPACT_ATOMS: atom_id res chain seq x y z
N MET A 1 -18.93 0.83 -18.97
CA MET A 1 -18.32 2.16 -19.06
C MET A 1 -16.97 2.06 -18.38
N SER A 2 -15.89 2.30 -19.11
CA SER A 2 -14.53 2.43 -18.56
C SER A 2 -14.57 3.48 -17.45
N ALA A 3 -13.84 3.29 -16.34
CA ALA A 3 -13.41 4.47 -15.62
C ALA A 3 -12.62 5.30 -16.65
N SER A 4 -13.05 6.53 -16.88
CA SER A 4 -12.35 7.42 -17.78
C SER A 4 -10.97 7.70 -17.18
N SER A 5 -9.96 7.84 -18.05
CA SER A 5 -8.61 8.30 -17.72
C SER A 5 -8.59 9.55 -16.82
N SER A 6 -9.72 10.28 -16.78
CA SER A 6 -10.03 11.46 -15.95
C SER A 6 -9.67 11.38 -14.47
N VAL A 7 -9.47 10.19 -13.91
CA VAL A 7 -9.04 9.99 -12.52
C VAL A 7 -7.56 10.36 -12.33
N PHE A 8 -6.73 10.16 -13.36
CA PHE A 8 -5.32 10.55 -13.37
C PHE A 8 -5.09 11.89 -14.07
N ASP A 9 -6.12 12.46 -14.68
CA ASP A 9 -5.98 13.73 -15.36
C ASP A 9 -5.63 14.84 -14.38
N PHE A 10 -4.72 15.70 -14.81
CA PHE A 10 -4.37 16.97 -14.18
C PHE A 10 -5.12 18.11 -14.87
N VAL A 11 -5.17 19.27 -14.22
CA VAL A 11 -5.54 20.53 -14.88
C VAL A 11 -4.25 21.13 -15.42
N GLU A 12 -4.18 21.44 -16.72
CA GLU A 12 -3.03 22.15 -17.31
C GLU A 12 -3.36 23.63 -17.50
N GLU A 13 -2.61 24.50 -16.83
CA GLU A 13 -2.70 25.96 -16.96
C GLU A 13 -1.28 26.55 -17.01
N HIS A 14 -1.04 27.58 -17.81
CA HIS A 14 0.26 28.27 -17.82
C HIS A 14 1.52 27.36 -17.99
N GLY A 15 1.38 26.16 -18.57
CA GLY A 15 2.47 25.19 -18.74
C GLY A 15 2.86 24.39 -17.50
N ARG A 16 2.01 24.35 -16.47
CA ARG A 16 2.17 23.53 -15.24
C ARG A 16 0.97 22.58 -15.09
N THR A 17 1.04 21.62 -14.17
CA THR A 17 -0.08 20.73 -13.86
C THR A 17 -0.62 20.98 -12.46
N TRP A 18 -1.93 20.84 -12.23
CA TRP A 18 -2.57 20.95 -10.91
C TRP A 18 -3.47 19.75 -10.60
N HIS A 19 -3.78 19.59 -9.32
CA HIS A 19 -4.71 18.58 -8.82
C HIS A 19 -6.11 18.80 -9.36
N ARG A 20 -6.66 17.78 -10.04
CA ARG A 20 -8.07 17.73 -10.42
C ARG A 20 -8.99 17.28 -9.27
N TYR A 21 -8.48 16.41 -8.39
CA TYR A 21 -9.21 16.01 -7.19
C TYR A 21 -9.16 17.13 -6.14
N HIS A 22 -10.33 17.65 -5.73
CA HIS A 22 -10.46 18.91 -4.97
C HIS A 22 -9.79 20.10 -5.68
N GLU A 23 -10.08 20.28 -6.97
CA GLU A 23 -9.60 21.42 -7.77
C GLU A 23 -9.79 22.76 -7.02
N GLY A 24 -8.75 23.60 -7.01
CA GLY A 24 -8.74 24.89 -6.31
C GLY A 24 -8.54 24.83 -4.79
N LYS A 25 -8.47 23.64 -4.18
CA LYS A 25 -8.15 23.49 -2.74
C LYS A 25 -6.66 23.62 -2.46
N TYR A 26 -5.82 23.10 -3.36
CA TYR A 26 -4.37 23.27 -3.32
C TYR A 26 -3.97 24.21 -4.46
N MET A 27 -3.40 25.36 -4.11
CA MET A 27 -3.15 26.46 -5.05
C MET A 27 -1.84 26.27 -5.83
N LEU A 28 -1.01 25.31 -5.42
CA LEU A 28 0.29 25.05 -6.06
C LEU A 28 0.16 23.92 -7.09
N PRO A 29 1.05 23.88 -8.10
CA PRO A 29 1.12 22.79 -9.08
C PRO A 29 1.34 21.41 -8.43
N ASN A 30 1.29 20.34 -9.23
CA ASN A 30 1.61 18.97 -8.81
C ASN A 30 2.64 18.28 -9.74
N ASP A 31 3.34 19.07 -10.55
CA ASP A 31 4.39 18.61 -11.47
C ASP A 31 5.74 18.39 -10.78
N ILE A 32 6.69 17.80 -11.52
CA ILE A 32 8.04 17.46 -11.04
C ILE A 32 8.72 18.63 -10.33
N PRO A 33 8.77 19.87 -10.85
CA PRO A 33 9.43 20.97 -10.15
C PRO A 33 8.81 21.30 -8.78
N GLU A 34 7.49 21.15 -8.64
CA GLU A 34 6.82 21.34 -7.35
C GLU A 34 7.03 20.14 -6.43
N GLN A 35 7.09 18.91 -6.96
CA GLN A 35 7.48 17.73 -6.19
C GLN A 35 8.91 17.86 -5.65
N GLU A 36 9.88 18.25 -6.48
CA GLU A 36 11.26 18.54 -6.06
C GLU A 36 11.32 19.66 -5.01
N ARG A 37 10.43 20.67 -5.09
CA ARG A 37 10.32 21.72 -4.06
C ARG A 37 9.78 21.15 -2.74
N LEU A 38 8.79 20.26 -2.78
CA LEU A 38 8.23 19.58 -1.61
C LEU A 38 9.24 18.62 -0.97
N ASP A 39 10.08 17.98 -1.77
CA ASP A 39 11.18 17.16 -1.28
C ASP A 39 12.20 17.98 -0.44
N LEU A 40 12.23 19.30 -0.64
CA LEU A 40 13.02 20.27 0.12
C LEU A 40 12.22 20.99 1.22
N GLU A 41 11.01 20.54 1.56
CA GLU A 41 10.17 21.18 2.59
C GLU A 41 10.68 20.93 4.01
N HIS A 42 11.39 19.81 4.23
CA HIS A 42 11.97 19.41 5.51
C HIS A 42 13.50 19.24 5.45
N PRO A 43 14.26 20.28 5.06
CA PRO A 43 15.71 20.18 4.91
C PRO A 43 16.44 19.94 6.24
N GLU A 44 15.77 20.18 7.37
CA GLU A 44 16.24 19.89 8.72
C GLU A 44 16.20 18.40 9.09
N SER A 45 15.45 17.59 8.34
CA SER A 45 15.32 16.15 8.59
C SER A 45 16.41 15.38 7.88
N ASP A 46 17.01 14.39 8.53
CA ASP A 46 17.91 13.42 7.90
C ASP A 46 17.16 12.10 7.67
N VAL A 47 16.95 11.72 6.41
CA VAL A 47 16.10 10.59 6.01
C VAL A 47 16.95 9.45 5.49
N LEU A 48 16.77 8.26 6.08
CA LEU A 48 17.32 7.01 5.59
C LEU A 48 16.18 6.10 5.11
N GLY A 49 16.18 5.78 3.82
CA GLY A 49 15.31 4.76 3.23
C GLY A 49 16.04 3.43 3.08
N THR A 50 15.37 2.33 3.40
CA THR A 50 15.91 0.97 3.21
C THR A 50 14.98 0.15 2.34
N ASP A 51 15.53 -0.59 1.38
CA ASP A 51 14.78 -1.58 0.61
C ASP A 51 15.69 -2.74 0.21
N LEU A 52 15.13 -3.94 0.04
CA LEU A 52 15.85 -5.11 -0.48
C LEU A 52 16.34 -4.90 -1.92
N SER A 53 15.70 -4.01 -2.66
CA SER A 53 15.94 -3.75 -4.07
C SER A 53 16.48 -2.33 -4.28
N PRO A 54 17.37 -2.12 -5.28
CA PRO A 54 17.83 -0.79 -5.65
C PRO A 54 16.74 -0.03 -6.41
N ILE A 55 15.72 0.48 -5.70
CA ILE A 55 14.54 1.17 -6.26
C ILE A 55 14.58 2.70 -6.12
N GLN A 56 15.77 3.25 -5.88
CA GLN A 56 15.96 4.67 -5.65
C GLN A 56 15.57 5.54 -6.86
N PRO A 57 14.92 6.70 -6.64
CA PRO A 57 14.57 7.63 -7.70
C PRO A 57 15.80 8.24 -8.37
N GLU A 58 15.63 8.82 -9.57
CA GLU A 58 16.72 9.48 -10.30
C GLU A 58 17.26 10.70 -9.55
N TYR A 59 16.39 11.42 -8.83
CA TYR A 59 16.76 12.53 -7.97
C TYR A 59 16.54 12.15 -6.51
N VAL A 60 17.55 12.40 -5.67
CA VAL A 60 17.51 12.20 -4.23
C VAL A 60 17.92 13.51 -3.56
N PRO A 61 17.11 14.08 -2.65
CA PRO A 61 17.46 15.28 -1.91
C PRO A 61 18.75 15.12 -1.10
N PRO A 62 19.51 16.19 -0.83
CA PRO A 62 20.78 16.11 -0.10
C PRO A 62 20.67 15.54 1.33
N ASN A 63 19.49 15.62 1.92
CA ASN A 63 19.16 15.14 3.26
C ASN A 63 18.47 13.76 3.26
N CYS A 64 18.47 13.06 2.12
CA CYS A 64 17.93 11.73 1.98
C CYS A 64 19.00 10.78 1.43
N ARG A 65 19.05 9.57 1.97
CA ARG A 65 19.93 8.50 1.49
C ARG A 65 19.20 7.17 1.48
N PHE A 66 19.64 6.26 0.62
CA PHE A 66 19.08 4.93 0.50
C PHE A 66 20.14 3.87 0.73
N GLU A 67 19.79 2.84 1.48
CA GLU A 67 20.61 1.67 1.72
C GLU A 67 19.87 0.41 1.23
N ILE A 68 20.60 -0.50 0.60
CA ILE A 68 20.05 -1.81 0.24
C ILE A 68 20.16 -2.66 1.50
N ASP A 69 19.03 -2.86 2.18
CA ASP A 69 18.99 -3.52 3.48
C ASP A 69 17.67 -4.29 3.65
N ASP A 70 17.73 -5.44 4.33
CA ASP A 70 16.55 -6.23 4.66
C ASP A 70 16.04 -5.82 6.05
N ALA A 71 14.82 -5.29 6.11
CA ALA A 71 14.24 -4.91 7.40
C ALA A 71 13.99 -6.12 8.35
N GLU A 72 14.09 -7.38 7.88
CA GLU A 72 14.07 -8.59 8.72
C GLU A 72 15.41 -8.94 9.38
N ASP A 73 16.51 -8.32 8.96
CA ASP A 73 17.84 -8.48 9.53
C ASP A 73 18.03 -7.59 10.78
N ASP A 74 19.08 -7.86 11.55
CA ASP A 74 19.39 -7.09 12.75
C ASP A 74 19.82 -5.66 12.37
N TRP A 75 19.13 -4.67 12.93
CA TRP A 75 19.41 -3.27 12.65
C TRP A 75 20.71 -2.81 13.33
N VAL A 76 21.71 -2.44 12.54
CA VAL A 76 23.06 -2.05 12.99
C VAL A 76 23.35 -0.55 12.86
N PHE A 77 22.32 0.28 12.94
CA PHE A 77 22.45 1.73 12.82
C PHE A 77 23.31 2.32 13.94
N SER A 78 24.14 3.32 13.58
CA SER A 78 25.01 4.01 14.53
C SER A 78 24.29 4.98 15.46
N HIS A 79 23.02 5.27 15.17
CA HIS A 79 22.16 6.19 15.89
C HIS A 79 20.72 5.67 15.86
N LYS A 80 19.91 6.21 16.77
CA LYS A 80 18.47 5.98 16.82
C LYS A 80 17.73 7.06 16.02
N PHE A 81 16.49 6.76 15.67
CA PHE A 81 15.62 7.63 14.89
C PHE A 81 14.59 8.33 15.78
N ASP A 82 14.23 9.55 15.41
CA ASP A 82 13.10 10.27 16.01
C ASP A 82 11.75 9.83 15.41
N TYR A 83 11.78 9.27 14.21
CA TYR A 83 10.62 8.76 13.51
C TYR A 83 10.99 7.57 12.62
N ILE A 84 10.25 6.47 12.75
CA ILE A 84 10.36 5.29 11.88
C ILE A 84 9.03 5.12 11.15
N HIS A 85 9.07 5.07 9.83
CA HIS A 85 7.90 4.92 8.99
C HIS A 85 8.01 3.68 8.11
N ALA A 86 6.94 2.89 8.07
CA ALA A 86 6.80 1.76 7.16
C ALA A 86 5.46 1.83 6.43
N ARG A 87 5.48 1.64 5.12
CA ARG A 87 4.28 1.69 4.29
C ARG A 87 4.27 0.56 3.26
N TYR A 88 3.10 -0.03 3.03
CA TYR A 88 2.91 -1.14 2.10
C TYR A 88 3.76 -2.39 2.45
N MET A 89 3.86 -2.72 3.74
CA MET A 89 4.59 -3.91 4.21
C MET A 89 3.76 -5.20 4.22
N THR A 90 2.52 -5.15 3.73
CA THR A 90 1.63 -6.32 3.64
C THR A 90 2.27 -7.42 2.79
N GLY A 91 2.52 -8.58 3.42
CA GLY A 91 3.20 -9.68 2.74
C GLY A 91 4.68 -9.44 2.44
N ALA A 92 5.29 -8.39 2.98
CA ALA A 92 6.74 -8.18 2.90
C ALA A 92 7.48 -9.14 3.84
N PHE A 93 7.00 -9.27 5.08
CA PHE A 93 7.67 -10.04 6.13
C PHE A 93 7.13 -11.46 6.32
N HIS A 94 7.99 -12.37 6.74
CA HIS A 94 7.63 -13.65 7.31
C HIS A 94 6.86 -13.45 8.61
N VAL A 95 5.83 -14.27 8.85
CA VAL A 95 4.92 -14.09 10.00
C VAL A 95 5.63 -14.17 11.36
N SER A 96 6.74 -14.90 11.44
CA SER A 96 7.53 -15.03 12.67
C SER A 96 8.40 -13.81 12.97
N LYS A 97 8.62 -12.91 11.99
CA LYS A 97 9.54 -11.78 12.10
C LYS A 97 8.86 -10.51 12.63
N PHE A 98 7.54 -10.39 12.56
CA PHE A 98 6.83 -9.20 13.05
C PHE A 98 7.15 -8.82 14.51
N PRO A 99 7.22 -9.75 15.48
CA PRO A 99 7.61 -9.38 16.85
C PRO A 99 9.02 -8.79 16.92
N ASP A 100 9.98 -9.34 16.16
CA ASP A 100 11.34 -8.83 16.10
C ASP A 100 11.39 -7.45 15.44
N ILE A 101 10.62 -7.22 14.37
CA ILE A 101 10.54 -5.92 13.70
C ILE A 101 10.06 -4.84 14.66
N PHE A 102 8.97 -5.09 15.40
CA PHE A 102 8.47 -4.10 16.36
C PHE A 102 9.42 -3.90 17.55
N ARG A 103 10.12 -4.95 18.00
CA ARG A 103 11.19 -4.84 18.99
C ARG A 103 12.35 -3.98 18.47
N MET A 104 12.82 -4.22 17.24
CA MET A 104 13.91 -3.45 16.63
C MET A 104 13.50 -1.98 16.43
N CYS A 105 12.26 -1.73 16.01
CA CYS A 105 11.72 -0.37 15.96
C CYS A 105 11.79 0.31 17.34
N TYR A 106 11.37 -0.38 18.40
CA TYR A 106 11.41 0.16 19.77
C TYR A 106 12.85 0.44 20.24
N GLU A 107 13.77 -0.49 20.00
CA GLU A 107 15.18 -0.35 20.36
C GLU A 107 15.87 0.78 19.61
N ASN A 108 15.47 1.05 18.37
CA ASN A 108 16.05 2.06 17.49
C ASN A 108 15.29 3.39 17.46
N THR A 109 14.24 3.57 18.26
CA THR A 109 13.55 4.87 18.40
C THR A 109 14.08 5.60 19.63
N ASN A 110 14.33 6.91 19.49
CA ASN A 110 14.65 7.77 20.63
C ASN A 110 13.48 7.86 21.61
N PRO A 111 13.71 8.06 22.92
CA PRO A 111 12.64 8.38 23.86
C PRO A 111 11.85 9.62 23.38
N GLY A 112 10.54 9.47 23.18
CA GLY A 112 9.67 10.52 22.65
C GLY A 112 9.53 10.52 21.11
N GLY A 113 10.24 9.65 20.40
CA GLY A 113 10.07 9.43 18.97
C GLY A 113 8.85 8.59 18.64
N TRP A 114 8.55 8.47 17.34
CA TRP A 114 7.33 7.84 16.82
C TRP A 114 7.61 6.70 15.85
N VAL A 115 6.72 5.71 15.85
CA VAL A 115 6.72 4.64 14.84
C VAL A 115 5.34 4.58 14.20
N GLU A 116 5.32 4.64 12.87
CA GLU A 116 4.09 4.64 12.09
C GLU A 116 4.12 3.56 11.01
N PHE A 117 3.09 2.71 10.99
CA PHE A 117 2.88 1.69 9.96
C PHE A 117 1.57 1.99 9.23
N GLN A 118 1.63 2.19 7.92
CA GLN A 118 0.47 2.36 7.05
C GLN A 118 0.37 1.17 6.09
N ASP A 119 -0.66 0.36 6.21
CA ASP A 119 -0.68 -0.93 5.53
C ASP A 119 -2.07 -1.40 5.12
N TYR A 120 -2.14 -2.39 4.23
CA TYR A 120 -3.40 -2.92 3.73
C TYR A 120 -3.82 -4.19 4.47
N TYR A 121 -5.10 -4.30 4.79
CA TYR A 121 -5.71 -5.59 5.09
C TYR A 121 -6.10 -6.25 3.75
N ALA A 122 -5.25 -7.13 3.22
CA ALA A 122 -5.39 -7.67 1.87
C ALA A 122 -6.66 -8.51 1.65
N LYS A 123 -7.26 -9.03 2.73
CA LYS A 123 -8.53 -9.75 2.62
C LYS A 123 -9.67 -8.77 2.40
N PHE A 124 -10.33 -8.86 1.26
CA PHE A 124 -11.44 -7.99 0.92
C PHE A 124 -12.58 -8.12 1.92
N GLN A 125 -13.16 -6.99 2.25
CA GLN A 125 -14.40 -6.90 2.98
C GLN A 125 -15.53 -6.60 2.00
N CYS A 126 -16.75 -6.98 2.36
CA CYS A 126 -17.93 -6.66 1.58
C CYS A 126 -19.05 -6.21 2.53
N VAL A 127 -19.75 -5.13 2.17
CA VAL A 127 -20.85 -4.61 3.01
C VAL A 127 -22.11 -5.47 2.91
N ASP A 128 -22.20 -6.33 1.90
CA ASP A 128 -23.26 -7.30 1.67
C ASP A 128 -22.67 -8.62 1.12
N ASN A 129 -23.50 -9.47 0.50
CA ASN A 129 -23.07 -10.74 -0.09
C ASN A 129 -22.67 -10.64 -1.58
N SER A 130 -22.52 -9.44 -2.13
CA SER A 130 -22.27 -9.26 -3.57
C SER A 130 -20.90 -9.74 -4.06
N LEU A 131 -19.93 -9.92 -3.16
CA LEU A 131 -18.62 -10.49 -3.47
C LEU A 131 -18.65 -12.03 -3.55
N ALA A 132 -19.60 -12.69 -2.89
CA ALA A 132 -19.60 -14.15 -2.75
C ALA A 132 -19.78 -14.86 -4.11
N GLY A 133 -18.92 -15.83 -4.40
CA GLY A 133 -18.94 -16.63 -5.63
C GLY A 133 -18.40 -15.91 -6.88
N THR A 134 -17.82 -14.72 -6.71
CA THR A 134 -17.22 -13.96 -7.82
C THR A 134 -15.79 -14.46 -8.11
N ALA A 135 -15.30 -14.21 -9.33
CA ALA A 135 -13.91 -14.49 -9.66
C ALA A 135 -12.96 -13.62 -8.82
N LEU A 136 -13.39 -12.41 -8.47
CA LEU A 136 -12.65 -11.51 -7.57
C LEU A 136 -12.44 -12.11 -6.17
N GLU A 137 -13.46 -12.74 -5.59
CA GLU A 137 -13.33 -13.46 -4.31
C GLU A 137 -12.37 -14.63 -4.43
N MET A 138 -12.51 -15.45 -5.48
CA MET A 138 -11.63 -16.58 -5.73
C MET A 138 -10.17 -16.14 -5.88
N TRP A 139 -9.93 -15.06 -6.62
CA TRP A 139 -8.61 -14.46 -6.78
C TRP A 139 -8.03 -13.98 -5.45
N ASN A 140 -8.82 -13.30 -4.62
CA ASN A 140 -8.36 -12.84 -3.31
C ASN A 140 -8.01 -14.03 -2.39
N ASN A 141 -8.80 -15.11 -2.43
CA ASN A 141 -8.49 -16.35 -1.70
C ASN A 141 -7.20 -17.01 -2.19
N CYS A 142 -6.97 -17.09 -3.50
CA CYS A 142 -5.72 -17.58 -4.07
C CYS A 142 -4.53 -16.74 -3.60
N LEU A 143 -4.66 -15.40 -3.63
CA LEU A 143 -3.61 -14.51 -3.15
C LEU A 143 -3.28 -14.73 -1.67
N LEU A 144 -4.30 -14.82 -0.81
CA LEU A 144 -4.12 -15.07 0.62
C LEU A 144 -3.51 -16.45 0.92
N GLU A 145 -3.92 -17.49 0.20
CA GLU A 145 -3.35 -18.83 0.35
C GLU A 145 -1.89 -18.87 -0.17
N GLY A 146 -1.61 -18.20 -1.28
CA GLY A 146 -0.26 -18.09 -1.83
C GLY A 146 0.72 -17.46 -0.85
N VAL A 147 0.38 -16.28 -0.31
CA VAL A 147 1.26 -15.60 0.67
C VAL A 147 1.42 -16.42 1.94
N LYS A 148 0.37 -17.13 2.38
CA LYS A 148 0.42 -18.02 3.54
C LYS A 148 1.38 -19.20 3.33
N ARG A 149 1.41 -19.81 2.15
CA ARG A 149 2.35 -20.89 1.82
C ARG A 149 3.81 -20.44 1.80
N MET A 150 4.04 -19.15 1.56
CA MET A 150 5.37 -18.53 1.68
C MET A 150 5.74 -18.17 3.13
N GLY A 151 4.91 -18.52 4.12
CA GLY A 151 5.13 -18.15 5.52
C GLY A 151 4.87 -16.67 5.79
N LYS A 152 4.17 -15.96 4.90
CA LYS A 152 3.84 -14.53 5.03
C LYS A 152 2.35 -14.34 5.34
N SER A 153 1.93 -13.10 5.58
CA SER A 153 0.54 -12.78 5.89
C SER A 153 0.06 -11.55 5.14
N GLY A 154 -1.09 -11.68 4.47
CA GLY A 154 -1.83 -10.54 3.90
C GLY A 154 -2.73 -9.82 4.92
N VAL A 155 -2.72 -10.24 6.18
CA VAL A 155 -3.61 -9.74 7.25
C VAL A 155 -2.86 -9.44 8.54
N SER A 156 -1.54 -9.27 8.47
CA SER A 156 -0.66 -9.01 9.63
C SER A 156 -0.99 -7.69 10.34
N CYS A 157 -1.42 -6.68 9.59
CA CYS A 157 -1.75 -5.34 10.09
C CYS A 157 -2.80 -5.36 11.21
N ALA A 158 -3.71 -6.35 11.21
CA ALA A 158 -4.70 -6.53 12.28
C ALA A 158 -4.09 -6.79 13.67
N LYS A 159 -2.80 -7.12 13.74
CA LYS A 159 -2.05 -7.37 14.99
C LYS A 159 -0.99 -6.31 15.29
N TYR A 160 -0.83 -5.27 14.47
CA TYR A 160 0.23 -4.28 14.68
C TYR A 160 0.08 -3.57 16.01
N LYS A 161 -1.14 -3.10 16.33
CA LYS A 161 -1.40 -2.42 17.61
C LYS A 161 -0.97 -3.25 18.82
N SER A 162 -1.37 -4.52 18.88
CA SER A 162 -1.00 -5.38 20.02
C SER A 162 0.51 -5.64 20.05
N GLN A 163 1.14 -5.88 18.91
CA GLN A 163 2.58 -6.16 18.87
C GLN A 163 3.43 -4.92 19.18
N MET A 164 2.99 -3.73 18.81
CA MET A 164 3.63 -2.47 19.23
C MET A 164 3.53 -2.28 20.75
N ILE A 165 2.38 -2.57 21.35
CA ILE A 165 2.22 -2.52 22.82
C ILE A 165 3.13 -3.56 23.49
N ASP A 166 3.16 -4.78 22.97
CA ASP A 166 3.99 -5.87 23.50
C ASP A 166 5.50 -5.54 23.40
N ALA A 167 5.92 -4.80 22.37
CA ALA A 167 7.29 -4.31 22.20
C ALA A 167 7.67 -3.19 23.18
N GLY A 168 6.69 -2.52 23.80
CA GLY A 168 6.90 -1.47 24.80
C GLY A 168 6.45 -0.07 24.38
N PHE A 169 5.88 0.09 23.17
CA PHE A 169 5.34 1.39 22.76
C PHE A 169 4.14 1.81 23.61
N VAL A 170 4.05 3.12 23.85
CA VAL A 170 2.92 3.77 24.53
C VAL A 170 2.12 4.61 23.53
N ASP A 171 0.94 5.08 23.94
CA ASP A 171 0.07 5.93 23.11
C ASP A 171 -0.26 5.34 21.73
N VAL A 172 -0.34 4.01 21.64
CA VAL A 172 -0.57 3.31 20.37
C VAL A 172 -2.00 3.54 19.87
N VAL A 173 -2.11 4.34 18.80
CA VAL A 173 -3.36 4.64 18.11
C VAL A 173 -3.47 3.79 16.85
N GLU A 174 -4.65 3.21 16.61
CA GLU A 174 -4.99 2.53 15.37
C GLU A 174 -6.15 3.29 14.72
N LYS A 175 -5.98 3.64 13.44
CA LYS A 175 -7.04 4.20 12.61
C LYS A 175 -7.29 3.22 11.47
N LYS A 176 -8.57 2.99 11.17
CA LYS A 176 -9.02 2.09 10.10
C LYS A 176 -9.91 2.87 9.15
N PHE A 177 -9.60 2.79 7.88
CA PHE A 177 -10.33 3.43 6.80
C PHE A 177 -10.89 2.37 5.87
N ALA A 178 -12.15 2.54 5.46
CA ALA A 178 -12.75 1.72 4.43
C ALA A 178 -12.48 2.39 3.08
N LEU A 179 -11.67 1.76 2.24
CA LEU A 179 -11.39 2.22 0.87
C LEU A 179 -12.24 1.40 -0.11
N PRO A 180 -13.24 1.98 -0.79
CA PRO A 180 -14.02 1.26 -1.78
C PRO A 180 -13.12 0.64 -2.84
N GLY A 181 -13.38 -0.61 -3.23
CA GLY A 181 -12.56 -1.27 -4.24
C GLY A 181 -12.93 -0.91 -5.68
N ASN A 182 -14.09 -0.29 -5.87
CA ASN A 182 -14.55 0.29 -7.13
C ASN A 182 -15.56 1.44 -6.84
N PRO A 183 -16.07 2.19 -7.84
CA PRO A 183 -16.88 3.40 -7.62
C PRO A 183 -18.35 3.12 -7.24
N TRP A 184 -18.61 2.03 -6.52
CA TRP A 184 -19.93 1.67 -6.00
C TRP A 184 -20.39 2.58 -4.86
N ALA A 185 -19.47 3.03 -4.01
CA ALA A 185 -19.79 3.84 -2.85
C ALA A 185 -20.42 5.19 -3.24
N LYS A 186 -21.31 5.71 -2.40
CA LYS A 186 -22.00 6.98 -2.64
C LYS A 186 -21.11 8.16 -2.19
N GLY A 187 -21.25 9.29 -2.88
CA GLY A 187 -20.46 10.51 -2.66
C GLY A 187 -19.35 10.66 -3.71
N GLU A 188 -19.11 11.89 -4.17
CA GLU A 188 -18.13 12.17 -5.24
C GLU A 188 -16.71 11.73 -4.83
N ASP A 189 -16.29 12.09 -3.62
CA ASP A 189 -14.99 11.67 -3.08
C ASP A 189 -14.84 10.15 -3.01
N GLN A 190 -15.86 9.44 -2.53
CA GLN A 190 -15.83 7.98 -2.40
C GLN A 190 -15.81 7.27 -3.76
N LYS A 191 -16.51 7.83 -4.77
CA LYS A 191 -16.47 7.35 -6.15
C LYS A 191 -15.10 7.57 -6.78
N MET A 192 -14.46 8.71 -6.51
CA MET A 192 -13.12 8.98 -6.98
C MET A 192 -12.12 8.00 -6.35
N LEU A 193 -12.11 7.88 -5.02
CA LEU A 193 -11.25 6.92 -4.30
C LEU A 193 -11.43 5.49 -4.80
N GLY A 194 -12.69 5.06 -4.97
CA GLY A 194 -12.99 3.75 -5.53
C GLY A 194 -12.52 3.56 -6.97
N SER A 195 -12.54 4.62 -7.79
CA SER A 195 -12.02 4.56 -9.16
C SER A 195 -10.49 4.47 -9.17
N MET A 196 -9.81 5.28 -8.36
CA MET A 196 -8.34 5.21 -8.20
C MET A 196 -7.90 3.82 -7.75
N GLN A 197 -8.57 3.28 -6.73
CA GLN A 197 -8.23 1.95 -6.22
C GLN A 197 -8.51 0.84 -7.23
N MET A 198 -9.61 0.93 -7.97
CA MET A 198 -9.91 -0.02 -9.04
C MET A 198 -8.82 -0.03 -10.12
N GLU A 199 -8.37 1.15 -10.58
CA GLU A 199 -7.30 1.26 -11.58
C GLU A 199 -5.95 0.74 -11.03
N ASN A 200 -5.58 1.11 -9.80
CA ASN A 200 -4.37 0.58 -9.14
C ASN A 200 -4.31 -0.95 -9.18
N ILE A 201 -5.44 -1.61 -8.90
CA ILE A 201 -5.52 -3.06 -8.90
C ILE A 201 -5.54 -3.60 -10.33
N LEU A 202 -6.29 -2.99 -11.25
CA LEU A 202 -6.34 -3.40 -12.64
C LEU A 202 -4.97 -3.41 -13.32
N ASP A 203 -4.14 -2.40 -13.05
CA ASP A 203 -2.78 -2.30 -13.56
C ASP A 203 -1.85 -3.32 -12.91
N GLY A 204 -1.96 -3.52 -11.59
CA GLY A 204 -1.08 -4.42 -10.84
C GLY A 204 -1.46 -5.91 -10.89
N ILE A 205 -2.70 -6.26 -11.30
CA ILE A 205 -3.26 -7.60 -11.05
C ILE A 205 -2.45 -8.73 -11.67
N HIS A 206 -1.90 -8.53 -12.88
CA HIS A 206 -1.08 -9.55 -13.51
C HIS A 206 0.22 -9.78 -12.72
N GLY A 207 0.94 -8.71 -12.37
CA GLY A 207 2.19 -8.79 -11.60
C GLY A 207 2.01 -9.43 -10.23
N MET A 208 0.93 -9.11 -9.53
CA MET A 208 0.59 -9.71 -8.24
C MET A 208 0.27 -11.21 -8.34
N SER A 209 -0.25 -11.67 -9.48
CA SER A 209 -0.78 -13.02 -9.62
C SER A 209 0.23 -13.98 -10.23
N ILE A 210 0.92 -13.57 -11.30
CA ILE A 210 1.62 -14.51 -12.18
C ILE A 210 2.69 -15.32 -11.44
N GLY A 211 3.54 -14.65 -10.66
CA GLY A 211 4.61 -15.33 -9.91
C GLY A 211 4.06 -16.17 -8.76
N LEU A 212 3.10 -15.62 -8.00
CA LEU A 212 2.54 -16.27 -6.83
C LEU A 212 1.73 -17.52 -7.21
N PHE A 213 0.85 -17.40 -8.20
CA PHE A 213 -0.10 -18.47 -8.53
C PHE A 213 0.57 -19.61 -9.29
N THR A 214 1.54 -19.31 -10.15
CA THR A 214 2.27 -20.35 -10.89
C THR A 214 3.29 -21.05 -10.00
N LYS A 215 4.16 -20.31 -9.32
CA LYS A 215 5.29 -20.90 -8.58
C LYS A 215 4.88 -21.48 -7.23
N VAL A 216 3.86 -20.93 -6.57
CA VAL A 216 3.45 -21.34 -5.20
C VAL A 216 2.17 -22.17 -5.20
N LEU A 217 1.20 -21.82 -6.04
CA LEU A 217 -0.06 -22.56 -6.13
C LEU A 217 -0.09 -23.63 -7.23
N GLY A 218 0.89 -23.63 -8.14
CA GLY A 218 1.03 -24.64 -9.19
C GLY A 218 0.07 -24.50 -10.36
N MET A 219 -0.57 -23.34 -10.51
CA MET A 219 -1.44 -23.05 -11.66
C MET A 219 -0.63 -22.89 -12.94
N SER A 220 -1.21 -23.21 -14.09
CA SER A 220 -0.63 -22.86 -15.38
C SER A 220 -0.79 -21.36 -15.66
N VAL A 221 0.04 -20.83 -16.57
CA VAL A 221 -0.07 -19.42 -17.01
C VAL A 221 -1.45 -19.16 -17.64
N GLU A 222 -1.94 -20.12 -18.43
CA GLU A 222 -3.24 -20.03 -19.09
C GLU A 222 -4.40 -19.99 -18.08
N GLU A 223 -4.34 -20.80 -17.02
CA GLU A 223 -5.33 -20.78 -15.95
C GLU A 223 -5.35 -19.43 -15.23
N VAL A 224 -4.17 -18.85 -14.96
CA VAL A 224 -4.06 -17.51 -14.35
C VAL A 224 -4.66 -16.46 -15.27
N GLU A 225 -4.26 -16.40 -16.54
CA GLU A 225 -4.77 -15.39 -17.48
C GLU A 225 -6.27 -15.48 -17.67
N LEU A 226 -6.83 -16.68 -17.79
CA LEU A 226 -8.27 -16.90 -17.88
C LEU A 226 -9.00 -16.40 -16.63
N MET A 227 -8.49 -16.71 -15.44
CA MET A 227 -9.05 -16.18 -14.18
C MET A 227 -9.03 -14.65 -14.18
N LEU A 228 -7.90 -14.03 -14.58
CA LEU A 228 -7.75 -12.59 -14.56
C LEU A 228 -8.69 -11.87 -15.56
N VAL A 229 -9.19 -12.53 -16.60
CA VAL A 229 -10.24 -11.95 -17.46
C VAL A 229 -11.52 -11.71 -16.65
N ASP A 230 -11.95 -12.68 -15.85
CA ASP A 230 -13.18 -12.56 -15.08
C ASP A 230 -13.00 -11.66 -13.85
N VAL A 231 -11.83 -11.69 -13.21
CA VAL A 231 -11.53 -10.76 -12.11
C VAL A 231 -11.59 -9.31 -12.58
N ARG A 232 -11.08 -9.00 -13.79
CA ARG A 232 -11.17 -7.66 -14.38
C ARG A 232 -12.61 -7.22 -14.68
N LYS A 233 -13.53 -8.15 -14.93
CA LYS A 233 -14.97 -7.85 -15.08
C LYS A 233 -15.58 -7.53 -13.73
N ASP A 234 -15.26 -8.33 -12.71
CA ASP A 234 -15.77 -8.15 -11.35
C ASP A 234 -15.27 -6.85 -10.72
N LEU A 235 -13.99 -6.50 -10.88
CA LEU A 235 -13.45 -5.21 -10.41
C LEU A 235 -14.25 -4.02 -10.93
N ARG A 236 -14.65 -4.06 -12.21
CA ARG A 236 -15.44 -2.99 -12.86
C ARG A 236 -16.94 -3.05 -12.55
N ASN A 237 -17.40 -4.08 -11.87
CA ASN A 237 -18.81 -4.27 -11.56
C ASN A 237 -19.19 -3.53 -10.27
N THR A 238 -19.79 -2.35 -10.41
CA THR A 238 -20.24 -1.52 -9.28
C THR A 238 -21.41 -2.13 -8.48
N LYS A 239 -21.92 -3.30 -8.87
CA LYS A 239 -22.84 -4.10 -8.05
C LYS A 239 -22.13 -4.97 -7.02
N ILE A 240 -20.81 -5.07 -7.09
CA ILE A 240 -19.97 -5.75 -6.10
C ILE A 240 -19.46 -4.69 -5.12
N HIS A 241 -20.00 -4.70 -3.92
CA HIS A 241 -19.79 -3.68 -2.88
C HIS A 241 -18.62 -4.04 -1.96
N PHE A 242 -17.47 -4.36 -2.55
CA PHE A 242 -16.26 -4.73 -1.82
C PHE A 242 -15.40 -3.51 -1.46
N TYR A 243 -14.62 -3.63 -0.39
CA TYR A 243 -13.71 -2.58 0.07
C TYR A 243 -12.49 -3.18 0.78
N TYR A 244 -11.44 -2.38 0.86
CA TYR A 244 -10.21 -2.64 1.59
C TYR A 244 -10.29 -1.96 2.96
N ILE A 245 -9.67 -2.56 3.97
CA ILE A 245 -9.33 -1.83 5.20
C ILE A 245 -7.88 -1.37 5.05
N VAL A 246 -7.65 -0.08 5.26
CA VAL A 246 -6.34 0.59 5.29
C VAL A 246 -6.16 1.26 6.64
#